data_AF-A0A2M8NGQ3-F1
#
_entry.id   AF-A0A2M8NGQ3-F1
#
_cell.length_a   1.000
_cell.length_b   1.000
_cell.length_c   1.000
_cell.angle_alpha   90.00
_cell.angle_beta   90.00
_cell.angle_gamma   90.00
#
_symmetry.space_group_name_H-M   'P 1'
#
loop_
_entity.id
_entity.type
_entity.pdbx_description
1 polymer ?
#
loop_
_entity_poly.entity_id
_entity_poly.type
_entity_poly.pdbx_seq_one_letter_code
_entity_poly.pdbx_strand_id
1 'polypeptide(L)'
;PTPTPTPTPTPPLEPLPQNNEQPPTDNAPTVTPSPTPTATPVIIPTPTPPLLPQPRDPFGFILPALGAALIGVLLLALILLTLLFIYWWWEWRGMRGLSPISRAYARLERYIALIGLRFSERQTPQERRDQIVTYLPPAAEPPVSAITRLYTAERYGPPAPIRDEIKARPADRAWSQTRASILKRWLKRRLLFWRK
;
A
#
# COMPACT_ATOMS: atom_id res chain seq x y z
N PRO A 1 32.14 -21.89 -34.22
CA PRO A 1 31.67 -21.54 -35.59
C PRO A 1 31.09 -20.13 -35.54
N THR A 2 31.60 -19.23 -36.36
CA THR A 2 31.27 -17.79 -36.33
C THR A 2 31.01 -17.33 -37.77
N PRO A 3 29.91 -16.63 -38.08
CA PRO A 3 29.60 -16.23 -39.45
C PRO A 3 30.54 -15.13 -39.95
N THR A 4 31.05 -15.30 -41.17
CA THR A 4 31.93 -14.36 -41.87
C THR A 4 31.15 -13.16 -42.42
N PRO A 5 31.65 -11.91 -42.32
CA PRO A 5 31.07 -10.75 -43.00
C PRO A 5 31.39 -10.75 -44.51
N THR A 6 30.38 -10.46 -45.33
CA THR A 6 30.52 -10.31 -46.80
C THR A 6 31.08 -8.93 -47.17
N PRO A 7 32.02 -8.81 -48.14
CA PRO A 7 32.71 -7.55 -48.44
C PRO A 7 31.95 -6.57 -49.35
N THR A 8 32.30 -5.29 -49.22
CA THR A 8 31.84 -4.16 -50.07
C THR A 8 32.64 -4.06 -51.39
N PRO A 9 32.00 -3.83 -52.56
CA PRO A 9 32.69 -3.52 -53.83
C PRO A 9 33.08 -2.03 -53.97
N THR A 10 34.21 -1.75 -54.65
CA THR A 10 34.89 -0.43 -54.83
C THR A 10 36.06 -0.62 -55.83
N PRO A 11 36.64 0.38 -56.58
CA PRO A 11 36.23 1.76 -56.87
C PRO A 11 35.57 1.85 -58.29
N PRO A 12 36.09 2.41 -59.43
CA PRO A 12 37.37 3.09 -59.81
C PRO A 12 37.21 4.63 -60.02
N LEU A 13 37.97 5.26 -60.96
CA LEU A 13 38.12 6.72 -61.19
C LEU A 13 37.91 7.17 -62.66
N GLU A 14 37.56 8.46 -62.82
CA GLU A 14 38.02 9.52 -63.76
C GLU A 14 38.70 9.19 -65.11
N PRO A 15 38.47 10.01 -66.15
CA PRO A 15 39.56 10.90 -66.61
C PRO A 15 39.15 12.31 -67.13
N LEU A 16 39.94 13.33 -66.77
CA LEU A 16 40.31 14.47 -67.63
C LEU A 16 41.51 14.08 -68.55
N PRO A 17 41.95 14.88 -69.56
CA PRO A 17 41.58 16.25 -69.94
C PRO A 17 41.31 16.43 -71.46
N GLN A 18 41.11 17.67 -71.94
CA GLN A 18 42.05 18.37 -72.85
C GLN A 18 41.51 19.75 -73.32
N ASN A 19 42.41 20.71 -73.47
CA ASN A 19 42.22 22.00 -74.14
C ASN A 19 43.02 21.97 -75.46
N ASN A 20 42.50 22.54 -76.56
CA ASN A 20 43.31 22.79 -77.76
C ASN A 20 42.71 23.89 -78.67
N GLU A 21 43.54 24.44 -79.55
CA GLU A 21 43.33 25.77 -80.16
C GLU A 21 42.64 25.80 -81.55
N GLN A 22 42.42 27.04 -82.01
CA GLN A 22 41.62 27.48 -83.16
C GLN A 22 42.32 27.30 -84.53
N PRO A 23 41.57 27.27 -85.63
CA PRO A 23 41.80 28.30 -86.68
C PRO A 23 40.49 28.95 -87.18
N PRO A 24 40.55 30.18 -87.74
CA PRO A 24 39.36 30.96 -88.09
C PRO A 24 38.90 30.80 -89.56
N THR A 25 37.61 31.06 -89.80
CA THR A 25 37.08 31.49 -91.11
C THR A 25 35.87 32.40 -90.91
N ASP A 26 35.82 33.51 -91.64
CA ASP A 26 34.68 34.43 -91.66
C ASP A 26 33.39 33.74 -92.12
N ASN A 27 32.28 34.06 -91.45
CA ASN A 27 30.93 34.14 -92.03
C ASN A 27 30.06 34.99 -91.09
N ALA A 28 29.40 36.03 -91.62
CA ALA A 28 28.69 37.01 -90.81
C ALA A 28 27.38 36.44 -90.22
N PRO A 29 27.16 36.47 -88.89
CA PRO A 29 25.90 36.07 -88.30
C PRO A 29 24.83 37.15 -88.52
N THR A 30 23.74 36.80 -89.20
CA THR A 30 22.52 37.60 -89.22
C THR A 30 22.01 37.81 -87.79
N VAL A 31 21.65 39.05 -87.45
CA VAL A 31 21.23 39.42 -86.08
C VAL A 31 19.83 38.89 -85.78
N THR A 32 19.73 37.64 -85.35
CA THR A 32 18.49 37.03 -84.84
C THR A 32 18.12 37.70 -83.51
N PRO A 33 16.86 38.11 -83.30
CA PRO A 33 16.45 38.78 -82.06
C PRO A 33 16.60 37.85 -80.85
N SER A 34 17.17 38.38 -79.77
CA SER A 34 17.39 37.64 -78.52
C SER A 34 16.07 37.23 -77.86
N PRO A 35 15.91 35.97 -77.40
CA PRO A 35 14.71 35.57 -76.67
C PRO A 35 14.69 36.24 -75.29
N THR A 36 13.59 36.95 -74.99
CA THR A 36 13.33 37.52 -73.67
C THR A 36 13.46 36.45 -72.59
N PRO A 37 14.25 36.66 -71.51
CA PRO A 37 14.37 35.68 -70.44
C PRO A 37 13.00 35.48 -69.77
N THR A 38 12.46 34.27 -69.90
CA THR A 38 11.23 33.88 -69.20
C THR A 38 11.48 34.00 -67.70
N ALA A 39 10.68 34.82 -67.01
CA ALA A 39 10.83 35.04 -65.59
C ALA A 39 10.58 33.73 -64.83
N THR A 40 11.63 33.13 -64.28
CA THR A 40 11.53 31.98 -63.38
C THR A 40 10.63 32.38 -62.21
N PRO A 41 9.51 31.66 -61.95
CA PRO A 41 8.62 32.03 -60.86
C PRO A 41 9.36 31.88 -59.54
N VAL A 42 9.48 33.00 -58.80
CA VAL A 42 10.04 32.98 -57.44
C VAL A 42 9.11 32.16 -56.57
N ILE A 43 9.54 30.96 -56.20
CA ILE A 43 8.82 30.09 -55.28
C ILE A 43 8.92 30.72 -53.89
N ILE A 44 7.95 31.58 -53.56
CA ILE A 44 7.79 32.13 -52.23
C ILE A 44 7.55 30.95 -51.28
N PRO A 45 8.36 30.74 -50.23
CA PRO A 45 8.10 29.67 -49.28
C PRO A 45 6.76 29.94 -48.58
N THR A 46 5.76 29.09 -48.83
CA THR A 46 4.44 29.20 -48.21
C THR A 46 4.61 29.25 -46.69
N PRO A 47 4.17 30.31 -46.00
CA PRO A 47 4.30 30.39 -44.56
C PRO A 47 3.53 29.23 -43.93
N THR A 48 4.21 28.42 -43.12
CA THR A 48 3.58 27.31 -42.41
C THR A 48 2.40 27.85 -41.59
N PRO A 49 1.19 27.28 -41.72
CA PRO A 49 0.01 27.82 -41.06
C PRO A 49 0.21 27.87 -39.54
N PRO A 50 -0.32 28.90 -38.85
CA PRO A 50 -0.16 29.03 -37.41
C PRO A 50 -0.70 27.79 -36.72
N LEU A 51 0.15 27.16 -35.89
CA LEU A 51 -0.24 25.99 -35.11
C LEU A 51 -1.40 26.37 -34.19
N LEU A 52 -2.59 25.82 -34.48
CA LEU A 52 -3.77 26.00 -33.65
C LEU A 52 -3.44 25.53 -32.21
N PRO A 53 -3.82 26.29 -31.17
CA PRO A 53 -3.64 25.86 -29.79
C PRO A 53 -4.28 24.49 -29.59
N GLN A 54 -3.47 23.47 -29.28
CA GLN A 54 -4.01 22.13 -29.05
C GLN A 54 -5.01 22.17 -27.88
N PRO A 55 -6.21 21.57 -28.01
CA PRO A 55 -7.15 21.46 -26.91
C PRO A 55 -6.48 20.82 -25.70
N ARG A 56 -6.39 21.57 -24.60
CA ARG A 56 -5.75 21.11 -23.36
C ARG A 56 -6.64 20.06 -22.71
N ASP A 57 -6.35 18.79 -22.97
CA ASP A 57 -7.18 17.65 -22.54
C ASP A 57 -7.46 17.71 -21.02
N PRO A 58 -8.72 17.93 -20.61
CA PRO A 58 -9.07 18.04 -19.20
C PRO A 58 -8.98 16.70 -18.45
N PHE A 59 -9.05 15.57 -19.16
CA PHE A 59 -9.07 14.23 -18.55
C PHE A 59 -7.67 13.73 -18.18
N GLY A 60 -6.62 14.25 -18.82
CA GLY A 60 -5.23 13.86 -18.58
C GLY A 60 -4.74 14.05 -17.14
N PHE A 61 -5.35 14.95 -16.36
CA PHE A 61 -5.09 15.10 -14.92
C PHE A 61 -6.09 14.32 -14.04
N ILE A 62 -7.35 14.19 -14.47
CA ILE A 62 -8.42 13.56 -13.69
C ILE A 62 -8.18 12.05 -13.56
N LEU A 63 -7.80 11.38 -14.65
CA LEU A 63 -7.55 9.93 -14.68
C LEU A 63 -6.47 9.47 -13.67
N PRO A 64 -5.24 10.03 -13.65
CA PRO A 64 -4.23 9.63 -12.67
C PRO A 64 -4.59 10.02 -11.23
N ALA A 65 -5.25 11.16 -11.02
CA ALA A 65 -5.70 11.58 -9.69
C ALA A 65 -6.77 10.61 -9.12
N LEU A 66 -7.73 10.20 -9.94
CA LEU A 66 -8.76 9.22 -9.57
C LEU A 66 -8.14 7.82 -9.31
N GLY A 67 -7.17 7.41 -10.12
CA GLY A 67 -6.41 6.17 -9.90
C GLY A 67 -5.64 6.18 -8.58
N ALA A 68 -4.93 7.26 -8.27
CA ALA A 68 -4.22 7.43 -7.00
C ALA A 68 -5.17 7.42 -5.79
N ALA A 69 -6.33 8.08 -5.90
CA ALA A 69 -7.36 8.07 -4.85
C ALA A 69 -7.93 6.65 -4.63
N LEU A 70 -8.23 5.92 -5.70
CA LEU A 70 -8.67 4.52 -5.63
C LEU A 70 -7.63 3.61 -4.97
N ILE A 71 -6.35 3.76 -5.31
CA ILE A 71 -5.25 3.01 -4.66
C ILE A 71 -5.16 3.36 -3.17
N GLY A 72 -5.28 4.64 -2.80
CA GLY A 72 -5.30 5.07 -1.40
C GLY A 72 -6.46 4.45 -0.59
N VAL A 73 -7.67 4.43 -1.17
CA VAL A 73 -8.85 3.79 -0.57
C VAL A 73 -8.68 2.27 -0.49
N LEU A 74 -8.12 1.63 -1.51
CA LEU A 74 -7.84 0.19 -1.54
C LEU A 74 -6.84 -0.20 -0.44
N LEU A 75 -5.76 0.57 -0.28
CA LEU A 75 -4.76 0.35 0.77
C LEU A 75 -5.36 0.55 2.17
N LEU A 76 -6.18 1.59 2.37
CA LEU A 76 -6.88 1.82 3.64
C LEU A 76 -7.85 0.66 3.97
N ALA A 77 -8.62 0.19 2.98
CA ALA A 77 -9.52 -0.95 3.13
C ALA A 77 -8.75 -2.26 3.43
N LEU A 78 -7.62 -2.50 2.76
CA LEU A 78 -6.74 -3.64 3.00
C LEU A 78 -6.14 -3.60 4.41
N ILE A 79 -5.72 -2.43 4.89
CA ILE A 79 -5.21 -2.25 6.26
C ILE A 79 -6.33 -2.52 7.27
N LEU A 80 -7.54 -1.98 7.08
CA LEU A 80 -8.68 -2.22 7.96
C LEU A 80 -9.09 -3.71 7.99
N LEU A 81 -9.14 -4.37 6.83
CA LEU A 81 -9.45 -5.80 6.72
C LEU A 81 -8.35 -6.67 7.34
N THR A 82 -7.08 -6.30 7.17
CA THR A 82 -5.94 -6.99 7.80
C THR A 82 -5.97 -6.83 9.33
N LEU A 83 -6.26 -5.63 9.85
CA LEU A 83 -6.42 -5.38 11.29
C LEU A 83 -7.62 -6.14 11.85
N LEU A 84 -8.74 -6.18 11.14
CA LEU A 84 -9.93 -6.95 11.51
C LEU A 84 -9.64 -8.46 11.51
N PHE A 85 -8.93 -8.96 10.50
CA PHE A 85 -8.52 -10.37 10.42
C PHE A 85 -7.54 -10.73 11.53
N ILE A 86 -6.52 -9.92 11.81
CA ILE A 86 -5.58 -10.14 12.92
C ILE A 86 -6.34 -10.14 14.25
N TYR A 87 -7.24 -9.18 14.47
CA TYR A 87 -8.07 -9.10 15.66
C TYR A 87 -8.96 -10.35 15.82
N TRP A 88 -9.67 -10.77 14.76
CA TRP A 88 -10.52 -11.95 14.77
C TRP A 88 -9.73 -13.24 14.97
N TRP A 89 -8.66 -13.43 14.19
CA TRP A 89 -7.76 -14.59 14.30
C TRP A 89 -7.21 -14.70 15.72
N TRP A 90 -6.73 -13.60 16.30
CA TRP A 90 -6.27 -13.55 17.68
C TRP A 90 -7.42 -13.89 18.65
N GLU A 91 -8.58 -13.23 18.54
CA GLU A 91 -9.77 -13.44 19.40
C GLU A 91 -10.35 -14.88 19.34
N TRP A 92 -10.11 -15.66 18.27
CA TRP A 92 -10.62 -17.02 18.11
C TRP A 92 -9.57 -18.15 18.20
N ARG A 93 -8.28 -17.85 18.01
CA ARG A 93 -7.19 -18.85 18.03
C ARG A 93 -7.05 -19.48 19.42
N GLY A 94 -7.18 -20.80 19.48
CA GLY A 94 -7.02 -21.62 20.69
C GLY A 94 -8.25 -21.71 21.60
N MET A 95 -9.40 -21.13 21.23
CA MET A 95 -10.59 -21.02 22.11
C MET A 95 -11.79 -21.89 21.71
N ARG A 96 -11.64 -22.78 20.71
CA ARG A 96 -12.62 -23.83 20.40
C ARG A 96 -12.61 -24.90 21.51
N GLY A 97 -13.79 -25.34 21.94
CA GLY A 97 -13.95 -26.38 22.98
C GLY A 97 -13.88 -25.91 24.43
N LEU A 98 -13.35 -24.71 24.71
CA LEU A 98 -13.34 -24.15 26.07
C LEU A 98 -14.70 -23.55 26.45
N SER A 99 -15.08 -23.71 27.72
CA SER A 99 -16.28 -23.10 28.32
C SER A 99 -16.24 -21.56 28.28
N PRO A 100 -17.38 -20.87 28.47
CA PRO A 100 -17.42 -19.40 28.47
C PRO A 100 -16.54 -18.75 29.54
N ILE A 101 -16.44 -19.36 30.73
CA ILE A 101 -15.65 -18.84 31.85
C ILE A 101 -14.16 -19.01 31.58
N SER A 102 -13.70 -20.22 31.27
CA SER A 102 -12.31 -20.50 30.91
C SER A 102 -11.86 -19.67 29.70
N ARG A 103 -12.76 -19.38 28.75
CA ARG A 103 -12.48 -18.45 27.63
C ARG A 103 -12.30 -17.01 28.10
N ALA A 104 -13.12 -16.51 29.02
CA ALA A 104 -12.95 -15.19 29.63
C ALA A 104 -11.63 -15.06 30.41
N TYR A 105 -11.20 -16.12 31.11
CA TYR A 105 -9.92 -16.15 31.82
C TYR A 105 -8.72 -16.18 30.85
N ALA A 106 -8.73 -17.03 29.82
CA ALA A 106 -7.66 -17.08 28.81
C ALA A 106 -7.53 -15.76 28.02
N ARG A 107 -8.65 -15.09 27.73
CA ARG A 107 -8.65 -13.72 27.17
C ARG A 107 -7.99 -12.73 28.12
N LEU A 108 -8.34 -12.77 29.41
CA LEU A 108 -7.78 -11.89 30.44
C LEU A 108 -6.25 -12.01 30.50
N GLU A 109 -5.70 -13.20 30.70
CA GLU A 109 -4.24 -13.42 30.75
C GLU A 109 -3.54 -12.90 29.50
N ARG A 110 -4.09 -13.16 28.31
CA ARG A 110 -3.48 -12.72 27.04
C ARG A 110 -3.57 -11.21 26.81
N TYR A 111 -4.61 -10.53 27.32
CA TYR A 111 -4.67 -9.06 27.34
C TYR A 111 -3.70 -8.44 28.36
N ILE A 112 -3.38 -9.16 29.44
CA ILE A 112 -2.39 -8.71 30.44
C ILE A 112 -0.96 -8.85 29.90
N ALA A 113 -0.68 -9.87 29.09
CA ALA A 113 0.58 -9.97 28.34
C ALA A 113 0.84 -8.75 27.45
N LEU A 114 -0.20 -8.11 26.89
CA LEU A 114 -0.08 -6.87 26.08
C LEU A 114 0.32 -5.62 26.90
N ILE A 115 0.18 -5.64 28.22
CA ILE A 115 0.66 -4.55 29.11
C ILE A 115 2.01 -4.89 29.77
N GLY A 116 2.68 -5.96 29.33
CA GLY A 116 4.03 -6.35 29.73
C GLY A 116 4.10 -7.28 30.94
N LEU A 117 2.97 -7.65 31.53
CA LEU A 117 2.89 -8.55 32.68
C LEU A 117 2.88 -10.01 32.21
N ARG A 118 3.84 -10.79 32.72
CA ARG A 118 3.93 -12.24 32.47
C ARG A 118 3.83 -12.97 33.80
N PHE A 119 2.93 -13.95 33.87
CA PHE A 119 2.77 -14.82 35.03
C PHE A 119 3.65 -16.05 34.91
N SER A 120 4.11 -16.57 36.05
CA SER A 120 4.74 -17.88 36.13
C SER A 120 3.66 -18.96 36.25
N GLU A 121 3.87 -20.09 35.57
CA GLU A 121 2.95 -21.24 35.59
C GLU A 121 2.67 -21.75 37.01
N ARG A 122 3.63 -21.56 37.93
CA ARG A 122 3.53 -21.93 39.35
C ARG A 122 2.54 -21.10 40.17
N GLN A 123 2.12 -19.93 39.68
CA GLN A 123 1.24 -19.03 40.44
C GLN A 123 -0.22 -19.48 40.40
N THR A 124 -0.92 -19.43 41.54
CA THR A 124 -2.36 -19.71 41.58
C THR A 124 -3.19 -18.62 40.87
N PRO A 125 -4.44 -18.90 40.43
CA PRO A 125 -5.29 -17.88 39.82
C PRO A 125 -5.53 -16.65 40.70
N GLN A 126 -5.52 -16.85 42.03
CA GLN A 126 -5.63 -15.83 43.07
C GLN A 126 -4.38 -14.95 43.12
N GLU A 127 -3.17 -15.51 43.18
CA GLU A 127 -1.93 -14.72 43.12
C GLU A 127 -1.82 -13.90 41.83
N ARG A 128 -2.21 -14.50 40.68
CA ARG A 128 -2.28 -13.78 39.41
C ARG A 128 -3.26 -12.61 39.50
N ARG A 129 -4.47 -12.83 40.03
CA ARG A 129 -5.48 -11.77 40.27
C ARG A 129 -4.92 -10.62 41.09
N ASP A 130 -4.21 -10.93 42.17
CA ASP A 130 -3.75 -9.91 43.12
C ASP A 130 -2.67 -9.03 42.48
N GLN A 131 -1.74 -9.63 41.73
CA GLN A 131 -0.79 -8.89 40.88
C GLN A 131 -1.52 -8.07 39.79
N ILE A 132 -2.52 -8.62 39.12
CA ILE A 132 -3.32 -7.91 38.11
C ILE A 132 -3.94 -6.64 38.71
N VAL A 133 -4.58 -6.76 39.88
CA VAL A 133 -5.23 -5.65 40.59
C VAL A 133 -4.21 -4.57 40.96
N THR A 134 -3.01 -4.93 41.43
CA THR A 134 -1.93 -3.98 41.73
C THR A 134 -1.54 -3.09 40.54
N TYR A 135 -1.60 -3.61 39.30
CA TYR A 135 -1.19 -2.85 38.11
C TYR A 135 -2.35 -2.22 37.33
N LEU A 136 -3.58 -2.68 37.47
CA LEU A 136 -4.77 -2.16 36.77
C LEU A 136 -5.38 -0.93 37.48
N PRO A 137 -6.35 -0.21 36.85
CA PRO A 137 -7.16 0.78 37.55
C PRO A 137 -8.14 0.10 38.53
N PRO A 138 -8.48 0.71 39.68
CA PRO A 138 -9.45 0.13 40.63
C PRO A 138 -10.80 -0.25 40.00
N ALA A 139 -11.26 0.52 39.00
CA ALA A 139 -12.48 0.22 38.24
C ALA A 139 -12.46 -1.12 37.46
N ALA A 140 -11.30 -1.79 37.35
CA ALA A 140 -11.16 -3.09 36.71
C ALA A 140 -11.00 -4.25 37.72
N GLU A 141 -10.84 -3.98 39.02
CA GLU A 141 -10.73 -5.02 40.05
C GLU A 141 -12.00 -5.88 40.18
N PRO A 142 -13.23 -5.32 40.26
CA PRO A 142 -14.43 -6.14 40.43
C PRO A 142 -14.64 -7.18 39.32
N PRO A 143 -14.57 -6.85 38.01
CA PRO A 143 -14.77 -7.85 36.97
C PRO A 143 -13.60 -8.83 36.85
N VAL A 144 -12.35 -8.41 37.10
CA VAL A 144 -11.20 -9.34 37.18
C VAL A 144 -11.40 -10.35 38.31
N SER A 145 -11.81 -9.87 39.50
CA SER A 145 -12.12 -10.74 40.64
C SER A 145 -13.31 -11.67 40.37
N ALA A 146 -14.33 -11.22 39.64
CA ALA A 146 -15.45 -12.06 39.24
C ALA A 146 -15.03 -13.18 38.28
N ILE A 147 -14.24 -12.86 37.24
CA ILE A 147 -13.75 -13.85 36.26
C ILE A 147 -12.84 -14.87 36.96
N THR A 148 -11.89 -14.44 37.81
CA THR A 148 -11.04 -15.37 38.55
C THR A 148 -11.85 -16.27 39.49
N ARG A 149 -12.80 -15.72 40.25
CA ARG A 149 -13.66 -16.54 41.15
C ARG A 149 -14.49 -17.57 40.38
N LEU A 150 -15.09 -17.18 39.25
CA LEU A 150 -15.82 -18.10 38.38
C LEU A 150 -14.90 -19.20 37.83
N TYR A 151 -13.69 -18.84 37.37
CA TYR A 151 -12.72 -19.81 36.86
C TYR A 151 -12.22 -20.77 37.96
N THR A 152 -11.94 -20.29 39.17
CA THR A 152 -11.58 -21.16 40.29
C THR A 152 -12.72 -22.12 40.64
N ALA A 153 -13.96 -21.64 40.68
CA ALA A 153 -15.14 -22.48 40.96
C ALA A 153 -15.42 -23.50 39.83
N GLU A 154 -15.14 -23.16 38.58
CA GLU A 154 -15.23 -24.07 37.44
C GLU A 154 -14.12 -25.13 37.44
N ARG A 155 -12.88 -24.76 37.81
CA ARG A 155 -11.70 -25.62 37.69
C ARG A 155 -11.40 -26.47 38.92
N TYR A 156 -11.82 -26.02 40.11
CA TYR A 156 -11.51 -26.66 41.40
C TYR A 156 -12.73 -26.80 42.33
N GLY A 157 -13.90 -26.28 41.93
CA GLY A 157 -15.15 -26.46 42.68
C GLY A 157 -15.84 -27.80 42.39
N PRO A 158 -16.82 -28.21 43.21
CA PRO A 158 -17.64 -29.39 42.93
C PRO A 158 -18.46 -29.19 41.64
N PRO A 159 -18.73 -30.25 40.87
CA PRO A 159 -19.41 -30.16 39.58
C PRO A 159 -20.90 -29.76 39.73
N ALA A 160 -21.16 -28.45 39.72
CA ALA A 160 -22.50 -27.89 39.87
C ALA A 160 -23.30 -27.96 38.54
N PRO A 161 -24.49 -28.59 38.49
CA PRO A 161 -25.28 -28.85 37.27
C PRO A 161 -25.97 -27.60 36.67
N ILE A 162 -25.46 -26.41 36.97
CA ILE A 162 -25.98 -25.12 36.51
C ILE A 162 -25.54 -24.89 35.05
N ARG A 163 -26.51 -24.85 34.13
CA ARG A 163 -26.33 -24.61 32.68
C ARG A 163 -25.35 -23.48 32.39
N ASP A 164 -24.37 -23.74 31.52
CA ASP A 164 -23.27 -22.81 31.25
C ASP A 164 -23.71 -21.46 30.67
N GLU A 165 -24.83 -21.44 29.93
CA GLU A 165 -25.45 -20.22 29.40
C GLU A 165 -25.77 -19.17 30.48
N ILE A 166 -26.14 -19.63 31.68
CA ILE A 166 -26.49 -18.76 32.82
C ILE A 166 -25.22 -18.16 33.43
N LYS A 167 -24.13 -18.94 33.50
CA LYS A 167 -22.80 -18.48 33.97
C LYS A 167 -22.08 -17.61 32.93
N ALA A 168 -22.36 -17.79 31.64
CA ALA A 168 -21.75 -17.06 30.54
C ALA A 168 -22.10 -15.56 30.55
N ARG A 169 -23.38 -15.22 30.75
CA ARG A 169 -23.87 -13.82 30.67
C ARG A 169 -23.18 -12.88 31.68
N PRO A 170 -22.93 -13.26 32.95
CA PRO A 170 -22.07 -12.49 33.84
C PRO A 170 -20.61 -12.38 33.38
N ALA A 171 -20.01 -13.48 32.89
CA ALA A 171 -18.62 -13.52 32.48
C ALA A 171 -18.34 -12.61 31.27
N ASP A 172 -19.19 -12.61 30.23
CA ASP A 172 -19.01 -11.73 29.06
C ASP A 172 -19.25 -10.24 29.40
N ARG A 173 -20.14 -9.92 30.36
CA ARG A 173 -20.32 -8.55 30.87
C ARG A 173 -19.08 -8.08 31.64
N ALA A 174 -18.57 -8.89 32.57
CA ALA A 174 -17.33 -8.61 33.28
C ALA A 174 -16.15 -8.45 32.30
N TRP A 175 -16.09 -9.30 31.27
CA TRP A 175 -15.06 -9.25 30.25
C TRP A 175 -15.07 -7.94 29.45
N SER A 176 -16.23 -7.51 28.95
CA SER A 176 -16.33 -6.26 28.16
C SER A 176 -15.93 -5.01 28.96
N GLN A 177 -16.30 -4.93 30.24
CA GLN A 177 -15.87 -3.86 31.16
C GLN A 177 -14.37 -3.89 31.44
N THR A 178 -13.80 -5.07 31.67
CA THR A 178 -12.35 -5.28 31.84
C THR A 178 -11.58 -4.84 30.60
N ARG A 179 -12.01 -5.29 29.41
CA ARG A 179 -11.38 -4.93 28.14
C ARG A 179 -11.42 -3.42 27.89
N ALA A 180 -12.56 -2.77 28.13
CA ALA A 180 -12.71 -1.32 27.90
C ALA A 180 -11.77 -0.49 28.79
N SER A 181 -11.63 -0.85 30.07
CA SER A 181 -10.72 -0.15 31.00
C SER A 181 -9.24 -0.40 30.69
N ILE A 182 -8.85 -1.63 30.32
CA ILE A 182 -7.49 -1.95 29.84
C ILE A 182 -7.16 -1.17 28.56
N LEU A 183 -8.04 -1.20 27.55
CA LEU A 183 -7.82 -0.46 26.30
C LEU A 183 -7.70 1.05 26.53
N LYS A 184 -8.57 1.64 27.38
CA LYS A 184 -8.53 3.07 27.71
C LYS A 184 -7.19 3.46 28.35
N ARG A 185 -6.63 2.63 29.22
CA ARG A 185 -5.30 2.88 29.84
C ARG A 185 -4.15 2.64 28.88
N TRP A 186 -4.18 1.57 28.07
CA TRP A 186 -3.17 1.29 27.05
C TRP A 186 -3.11 2.41 26.00
N LEU A 187 -4.27 2.83 25.48
CA LEU A 187 -4.40 3.90 24.51
C LEU A 187 -3.95 5.24 25.10
N LYS A 188 -4.35 5.57 26.34
CA LYS A 188 -3.85 6.77 27.04
C LYS A 188 -2.32 6.74 27.21
N ARG A 189 -1.74 5.59 27.59
CA ARG A 189 -0.28 5.46 27.77
C ARG A 189 0.48 5.55 26.43
N ARG A 190 -0.05 4.97 25.35
CA ARG A 190 0.58 4.98 24.02
C ARG A 190 0.44 6.33 23.31
N LEU A 191 -0.69 7.04 23.47
CA LEU A 191 -0.87 8.40 22.94
C LEU A 191 -0.08 9.45 23.75
N LEU A 192 0.07 9.30 25.07
CA LEU A 192 0.94 10.18 25.86
C LEU A 192 2.43 10.02 25.49
N PHE A 193 2.84 8.84 25.00
CA PHE A 193 4.17 8.61 24.46
C PHE A 193 4.40 9.31 23.10
N TRP A 194 3.35 9.81 22.46
CA TRP A 194 3.41 10.62 21.22
C TRP A 194 3.22 12.13 21.50
N ARG A 195 3.32 12.56 22.76
CA ARG A 195 3.24 13.96 23.19
C ARG A 195 4.43 14.37 24.09
N LYS A 196 5.59 13.77 23.83
CA LYS A 196 6.91 14.10 24.36
C LYS A 196 7.93 13.94 23.24
#